data_AF-A0A1Q3CWE1-F1
#
_entry.id   AF-A0A1Q3CWE1-F1
#
_cell.length_a   1.000
_cell.length_b   1.000
_cell.length_c   1.000
_cell.angle_alpha   90.00
_cell.angle_beta   90.00
_cell.angle_gamma   90.00
#
_symmetry.space_group_name_H-M   'P 1'
#
loop_
_entity.id
_entity.type
_entity.pdbx_description
1 polymer ?
#
loop_
_entity_poly.entity_id
_entity_poly.type
_entity_poly.pdbx_seq_one_letter_code
_entity_poly.pdbx_strand_id
1 'polypeptide(L)'
;MIAVLSACSHFGLAFEGGMVFEKMRSVYGIIPRLAHFDCMVDLYGRAGLLNKAKEMTARMPYRPTTALWATLLGACRIHGNTEAGEWAAENLLEMRLENLRTFMRDLGVKKAPGCAWVDVGSRSFPFLVGDATNPQALEVYHWLE
;
A
#
# COMPACT_ATOMS: atom_id res chain seq x y z
N MET A 1 -12.09 -0.47 -23.80
CA MET A 1 -12.60 0.58 -22.88
C MET A 1 -11.50 1.42 -22.24
N ILE A 2 -10.24 0.94 -22.11
CA ILE A 2 -9.12 1.75 -21.58
C ILE A 2 -8.94 3.07 -22.33
N ALA A 3 -8.84 3.04 -23.67
CA ALA A 3 -8.67 4.25 -24.49
C ALA A 3 -9.77 5.31 -24.23
N VAL A 4 -11.01 4.87 -23.99
CA VAL A 4 -12.14 5.77 -23.68
C VAL A 4 -11.94 6.41 -22.31
N LEU A 5 -11.64 5.63 -21.27
CA LEU A 5 -11.39 6.17 -19.94
C LEU A 5 -10.16 7.10 -19.90
N SER A 6 -9.08 6.73 -20.60
CA SER A 6 -7.89 7.56 -20.70
C SER A 6 -8.21 8.89 -21.40
N ALA A 7 -8.99 8.86 -22.48
CA ALA A 7 -9.47 10.09 -23.12
C ALA A 7 -10.30 10.93 -22.14
N CYS A 8 -11.28 10.33 -21.45
CA CYS A 8 -12.05 11.04 -20.42
C CYS A 8 -11.12 11.70 -19.38
N SER A 9 -10.07 11.00 -18.94
CA SER A 9 -9.08 11.54 -18.00
C SER A 9 -8.39 12.78 -18.53
N HIS A 10 -7.87 12.72 -19.75
CA HIS A 10 -7.15 13.84 -20.36
C HIS A 10 -8.03 15.08 -20.60
N PHE A 11 -9.32 14.87 -20.90
CA PHE A 11 -10.27 15.96 -21.15
C PHE A 11 -11.06 16.38 -19.91
N GLY A 12 -10.80 15.80 -18.73
CA GLY A 12 -11.52 16.14 -17.49
C GLY A 12 -12.99 15.73 -17.48
N LEU A 13 -13.39 14.77 -18.31
CA LEU A 13 -14.76 14.29 -18.46
C LEU A 13 -15.11 13.27 -17.36
N ALA A 14 -15.10 13.74 -16.11
CA ALA A 14 -15.25 12.90 -14.91
C ALA A 14 -16.61 12.21 -14.83
N PHE A 15 -17.67 12.89 -15.27
CA PHE A 15 -19.01 12.35 -15.26
C PHE A 15 -19.17 11.23 -16.29
N GLU A 16 -18.76 11.48 -17.53
CA GLU A 16 -18.81 10.54 -18.64
C GLU A 16 -17.93 9.33 -18.38
N GLY A 17 -16.71 9.53 -17.88
CA GLY A 17 -15.82 8.44 -17.52
C GLY A 17 -16.41 7.54 -16.43
N GLY A 18 -17.05 8.12 -15.42
CA GLY A 18 -17.81 7.39 -14.41
C GLY A 18 -18.95 6.56 -15.00
N MET A 19 -19.77 7.16 -15.87
CA MET A 19 -20.84 6.45 -16.56
C MET A 19 -20.34 5.29 -17.42
N VAL A 20 -19.25 5.50 -18.17
CA VAL A 20 -18.64 4.46 -18.99
C VAL A 20 -18.14 3.31 -18.11
N PHE A 21 -17.52 3.62 -16.95
CA PHE A 21 -17.05 2.63 -16.00
C PHE A 21 -18.17 1.76 -15.43
N GLU A 22 -19.27 2.35 -14.95
CA GLU A 22 -20.40 1.61 -14.39
C GLU A 22 -21.11 0.73 -15.43
N LYS A 23 -21.15 1.19 -16.69
CA LYS A 23 -21.71 0.41 -17.81
C LYS A 23 -20.82 -0.75 -18.26
N MET A 24 -19.53 -0.79 -17.89
CA MET A 24 -18.61 -1.85 -18.35
C MET A 24 -19.15 -3.24 -18.03
N ARG A 25 -19.51 -3.49 -16.77
CA ARG A 25 -19.99 -4.81 -16.34
C ARG A 25 -21.43 -5.06 -16.77
N SER A 26 -22.30 -4.07 -16.55
CA SER A 26 -23.76 -4.23 -16.69
C SER A 26 -24.25 -4.27 -18.14
N VAL A 27 -23.61 -3.50 -19.04
CA VAL A 27 -24.06 -3.35 -20.43
C VAL A 27 -23.09 -4.06 -21.39
N TYR A 28 -21.79 -3.88 -21.18
CA TYR A 28 -20.79 -4.39 -22.11
C TYR A 28 -20.21 -5.76 -21.73
N GLY A 29 -20.60 -6.32 -20.57
CA GLY A 29 -20.07 -7.61 -20.09
C GLY A 29 -18.56 -7.59 -19.78
N ILE A 30 -17.94 -6.42 -19.65
CA ILE A 30 -16.51 -6.24 -19.41
C ILE A 30 -16.29 -6.11 -17.91
N ILE A 31 -15.52 -7.03 -17.34
CA ILE A 31 -15.11 -6.98 -15.95
C ILE A 31 -13.97 -5.96 -15.80
N PRO A 32 -14.13 -4.92 -14.96
CA PRO A 32 -13.05 -3.97 -14.70
C PRO A 32 -11.81 -4.66 -14.13
N ARG A 33 -10.66 -4.34 -14.74
CA ARG A 33 -9.33 -4.79 -14.30
C ARG A 33 -8.52 -3.62 -13.77
N LEU A 34 -7.39 -3.89 -13.14
CA LEU A 34 -6.49 -2.88 -12.55
C LEU A 34 -6.27 -1.65 -13.45
N ALA A 35 -5.95 -1.84 -14.73
CA ALA A 35 -5.75 -0.73 -15.67
C ALA A 35 -6.98 0.19 -15.84
N HIS A 36 -8.21 -0.33 -15.69
CA HIS A 36 -9.41 0.49 -15.71
C HIS A 36 -9.53 1.33 -14.44
N PHE A 37 -9.18 0.76 -13.28
CA PHE A 37 -9.14 1.50 -12.01
C PHE A 37 -8.05 2.57 -12.01
N ASP A 38 -6.85 2.27 -12.55
CA ASP A 38 -5.79 3.27 -12.75
C ASP A 38 -6.31 4.49 -13.53
N CYS A 39 -7.04 4.26 -14.64
CA CYS A 39 -7.64 5.34 -15.42
C CYS A 39 -8.68 6.15 -14.63
N MET A 40 -9.48 5.49 -13.79
CA MET A 40 -10.49 6.18 -12.97
C MET A 40 -9.86 7.03 -11.86
N VAL A 41 -8.80 6.53 -11.23
CA VAL A 41 -8.06 7.29 -10.21
C VAL A 41 -7.38 8.49 -10.84
N ASP A 42 -6.75 8.33 -12.02
CA ASP A 42 -6.17 9.45 -12.78
C ASP A 42 -7.23 10.48 -13.17
N LEU A 43 -8.38 10.03 -13.69
CA LEU A 43 -9.51 10.89 -14.07
C LEU A 43 -10.01 11.74 -12.91
N TYR A 44 -10.37 11.09 -11.79
CA TYR A 44 -10.88 11.80 -10.62
C TYR A 44 -9.82 12.63 -9.93
N GLY A 45 -8.57 12.16 -9.92
CA GLY A 45 -7.42 12.91 -9.39
C GLY A 45 -7.22 14.23 -10.13
N ARG A 46 -7.16 14.20 -11.47
CA ARG A 46 -7.04 15.40 -12.30
C ARG A 46 -8.22 16.35 -12.12
N ALA A 47 -9.43 15.81 -12.03
CA ALA A 47 -10.66 16.59 -11.81
C ALA A 47 -10.81 17.17 -10.39
N GLY A 48 -9.89 16.89 -9.46
CA GLY A 48 -9.98 17.34 -8.07
C GLY A 48 -11.01 16.59 -7.23
N LEU A 49 -11.61 15.53 -7.77
CA LEU A 49 -12.60 14.69 -7.11
C LEU A 49 -11.94 13.62 -6.24
N LEU A 50 -11.09 14.05 -5.30
CA LEU A 50 -10.18 13.17 -4.57
C LEU A 50 -10.86 12.13 -3.70
N ASN A 51 -12.05 12.43 -3.15
CA ASN A 51 -12.84 11.44 -2.41
C ASN A 51 -13.28 10.28 -3.32
N LYS A 52 -13.67 10.57 -4.57
CA LYS A 52 -13.99 9.53 -5.55
C LYS A 52 -12.75 8.75 -5.96
N ALA A 53 -11.61 9.43 -6.14
CA ALA A 53 -10.34 8.74 -6.42
C ALA A 53 -9.96 7.78 -5.29
N LYS A 54 -10.10 8.21 -4.03
CA LYS A 54 -9.87 7.38 -2.82
C LYS A 54 -10.83 6.19 -2.78
N GLU A 55 -12.12 6.40 -3.06
CA GLU A 55 -13.11 5.32 -3.15
C GLU A 55 -12.76 4.29 -4.24
N MET A 56 -12.36 4.75 -5.43
CA MET A 56 -11.92 3.86 -6.53
C MET A 56 -10.77 2.96 -6.11
N THR A 57 -9.78 3.51 -5.41
CA THR A 57 -8.62 2.77 -4.91
C THR A 57 -9.02 1.80 -3.79
N ALA A 58 -9.93 2.18 -2.89
CA ALA A 58 -10.35 1.35 -1.78
C ALA A 58 -11.27 0.19 -2.20
N ARG A 59 -12.14 0.41 -3.20
CA ARG A 59 -13.15 -0.58 -3.63
C ARG A 59 -12.63 -1.62 -4.63
N MET A 60 -11.43 -1.42 -5.18
CA MET A 60 -10.94 -2.31 -6.22
C MET A 60 -10.50 -3.67 -5.62
N PRO A 61 -10.79 -4.79 -6.30
CA PRO A 61 -10.45 -6.13 -5.81
C PRO A 61 -8.98 -6.51 -6.09
N TYR A 62 -8.11 -5.52 -6.26
CA TYR A 62 -6.72 -5.70 -6.70
C TYR A 62 -5.79 -4.89 -5.81
N ARG A 63 -4.53 -5.33 -5.68
CA ARG A 63 -3.51 -4.51 -5.05
C ARG A 63 -3.19 -3.30 -5.95
N PRO A 64 -3.22 -2.06 -5.44
CA PRO A 64 -2.84 -0.88 -6.20
C PRO A 64 -1.38 -0.95 -6.68
N THR A 65 -1.12 -0.33 -7.83
CA THR A 65 0.24 -0.17 -8.34
C THR A 65 0.94 1.04 -7.72
N THR A 66 2.27 1.06 -7.74
CA THR A 66 3.06 2.25 -7.38
C THR A 66 2.68 3.45 -8.24
N ALA A 67 2.37 3.23 -9.53
CA ALA A 67 1.95 4.30 -10.43
C ALA A 67 0.60 4.90 -10.01
N LEU A 68 -0.39 4.07 -9.66
CA LEU A 68 -1.69 4.53 -9.16
C LEU A 68 -1.53 5.41 -7.92
N TRP A 69 -0.76 4.93 -6.93
CA TRP A 69 -0.52 5.71 -5.71
C TRP A 69 0.20 7.03 -5.98
N ALA A 70 1.21 7.03 -6.85
CA ALA A 70 1.93 8.23 -7.24
C ALA A 70 1.00 9.25 -7.93
N THR A 71 0.09 8.78 -8.78
CA THR A 71 -0.94 9.62 -9.41
C THR A 71 -1.87 10.24 -8.37
N LEU A 72 -2.38 9.44 -7.43
CA LEU A 72 -3.25 9.94 -6.35
C LEU A 72 -2.53 10.96 -5.47
N LEU A 73 -1.30 10.66 -5.04
CA LEU A 73 -0.47 11.56 -4.24
C LEU A 73 -0.21 12.89 -4.98
N GLY A 74 0.13 12.80 -6.26
CA GLY A 74 0.34 13.98 -7.11
C GLY A 74 -0.91 14.86 -7.21
N ALA A 75 -2.08 14.25 -7.39
CA ALA A 75 -3.36 14.95 -7.39
C ALA A 75 -3.69 15.58 -6.03
N CYS A 76 -3.45 14.86 -4.92
CA CYS A 76 -3.64 15.38 -3.57
C CYS A 76 -2.78 16.61 -3.28
N ARG A 77 -1.52 16.59 -3.75
CA ARG A 77 -0.61 17.75 -3.66
C ARG A 77 -1.14 18.96 -4.44
N ILE A 78 -1.70 18.75 -5.64
CA ILE A 78 -2.21 19.83 -6.49
C ILE A 78 -3.48 20.45 -5.89
N HIS A 79 -4.40 19.63 -5.38
CA HIS A 79 -5.71 20.07 -4.91
C HIS A 79 -5.79 20.25 -3.37
N GLY A 80 -4.69 20.07 -2.65
CA GLY A 80 -4.59 20.39 -1.22
C GLY A 80 -5.29 19.43 -0.26
N ASN A 81 -5.49 18.16 -0.63
CA ASN A 81 -6.08 17.16 0.28
C ASN A 81 -4.98 16.39 1.00
N THR A 82 -4.68 16.81 2.24
CA THR A 82 -3.62 16.21 3.05
C THR A 82 -3.94 14.78 3.46
N GLU A 83 -5.18 14.50 3.86
CA GLU A 83 -5.59 13.17 4.35
C GLU A 83 -5.41 12.08 3.27
N ALA A 84 -5.91 12.31 2.06
CA ALA A 84 -5.73 11.36 0.96
C ALA A 84 -4.26 11.31 0.49
N GLY A 85 -3.52 12.42 0.62
CA GLY A 85 -2.09 12.49 0.31
C GLY A 85 -1.24 11.65 1.26
N GLU A 86 -1.45 11.78 2.57
CA GLU A 86 -0.79 10.97 3.60
C GLU A 86 -1.07 9.49 3.38
N TRP A 87 -2.33 9.13 3.18
CA TRP A 87 -2.72 7.75 2.88
C TRP A 87 -2.00 7.16 1.66
N ALA A 88 -1.91 7.94 0.57
CA ALA A 88 -1.18 7.50 -0.63
C ALA A 88 0.33 7.40 -0.38
N ALA A 89 0.91 8.31 0.39
CA ALA A 89 2.34 8.32 0.73
C ALA A 89 2.72 7.12 1.62
N GLU A 90 1.92 6.80 2.63
CA GLU A 90 2.12 5.65 3.52
C GLU A 90 2.15 4.34 2.72
N ASN A 91 1.19 4.14 1.82
CA ASN A 91 1.14 2.94 0.99
C ASN A 91 2.34 2.85 0.02
N LEU A 92 2.80 3.98 -0.53
CA LEU A 92 4.03 4.01 -1.35
C LEU A 92 5.27 3.61 -0.54
N LEU A 93 5.37 4.11 0.68
CA LEU A 93 6.48 3.78 1.58
C LEU A 93 6.44 2.30 1.96
N GLU A 94 5.27 1.75 2.27
CA GLU A 94 5.11 0.33 2.56
C GLU A 94 5.56 -0.54 1.39
N MET A 95 5.13 -0.24 0.16
CA MET A 95 5.54 -0.97 -1.04
C MET A 95 7.07 -0.89 -1.26
N ARG A 96 7.68 0.27 -1.03
CA ARG A 96 9.13 0.43 -1.13
C ARG A 96 9.87 -0.39 -0.08
N LEU A 97 9.39 -0.37 1.16
CA LEU A 97 9.98 -1.16 2.25
C LEU A 97 9.85 -2.65 2.01
N GLU A 98 8.72 -3.13 1.49
CA GLU A 98 8.54 -4.52 1.07
C GLU A 98 9.57 -4.93 0.02
N ASN A 99 9.73 -4.13 -1.04
CA ASN A 99 10.72 -4.38 -2.08
C ASN A 99 12.16 -4.40 -1.53
N LEU A 100 12.50 -3.45 -0.64
CA LEU A 100 13.80 -3.41 0.01
C LEU A 100 14.05 -4.64 0.87
N ARG A 101 13.06 -5.08 1.65
CA ARG A 101 13.14 -6.29 2.48
C ARG A 101 13.38 -7.53 1.62
N THR A 102 12.66 -7.68 0.52
CA THR A 102 12.86 -8.80 -0.43
C THR A 102 14.26 -8.74 -1.04
N PHE A 103 14.71 -7.58 -1.51
CA PHE A 103 16.05 -7.41 -2.06
C PHE A 103 17.16 -7.76 -1.07
N MET A 104 17.06 -7.27 0.18
CA MET A 104 18.01 -7.60 1.24
C MET A 104 18.05 -9.10 1.53
N ARG A 105 16.89 -9.76 1.55
CA ARG A 105 16.80 -11.21 1.75
C ARG A 105 17.48 -11.97 0.61
N ASP A 106 17.27 -11.55 -0.62
CA ASP A 106 17.83 -12.20 -1.80
C ASP A 106 19.36 -12.01 -1.90
N LEU A 107 19.89 -10.93 -1.33
CA LEU A 107 21.32 -10.73 -1.10
C LEU A 107 21.89 -11.50 0.10
N GLY A 108 21.06 -12.25 0.83
CA GLY A 108 21.48 -12.98 2.03
C GLY A 108 21.77 -12.09 3.25
N VAL A 109 21.32 -10.83 3.23
CA VAL A 109 21.46 -9.92 4.38
C VAL A 109 20.56 -10.43 5.51
N LYS A 110 21.19 -10.98 6.54
CA LYS A 110 20.50 -11.40 7.77
C LYS A 110 20.50 -10.24 8.75
N LYS A 111 19.31 -9.81 9.18
CA LYS A 111 19.22 -8.92 10.32
C LYS A 111 19.62 -9.71 11.56
N ALA A 112 20.55 -9.19 12.36
CA ALA A 112 20.84 -9.77 13.66
C ALA A 112 19.54 -9.81 14.48
N PRO A 113 19.21 -10.94 15.13
CA PRO A 113 18.05 -11.00 15.99
C PRO A 113 18.11 -9.92 17.08
N GLY A 114 16.94 -9.45 17.53
CA GLY A 114 16.88 -8.54 18.66
C GLY A 114 17.55 -9.17 19.87
N CYS A 115 18.37 -8.41 20.58
CA CYS A 115 19.07 -8.84 21.79
C CYS A 115 18.52 -8.05 22.97
N ALA A 116 18.02 -8.75 23.99
CA ALA A 116 17.81 -8.21 25.32
C ALA A 116 18.88 -8.79 26.27
N TRP A 117 19.15 -8.10 27.37
CA TRP A 117 20.01 -8.62 28.44
C TRP A 117 19.14 -8.93 29.65
N VAL A 118 19.28 -10.13 30.19
CA VAL A 118 18.57 -10.56 31.41
C VAL A 118 19.59 -10.75 32.53
N ASP A 119 19.36 -10.06 33.64
CA ASP A 119 20.19 -10.18 34.83
C ASP A 119 19.61 -11.23 35.78
N VAL A 120 20.41 -12.23 36.15
CA VAL A 120 20.06 -13.26 37.12
C VAL A 120 21.12 -13.28 38.21
N GLY A 121 20.78 -12.73 39.37
CA GLY A 121 21.74 -12.52 40.46
C GLY A 121 22.80 -11.48 40.09
N SER A 122 24.08 -11.89 40.04
CA SER A 122 25.21 -11.04 39.68
C SER A 122 25.77 -11.31 38.27
N ARG A 123 25.00 -12.01 37.41
CA ARG A 123 25.40 -12.35 36.03
C ARG A 123 24.36 -11.86 35.03
N SER A 124 24.82 -11.40 33.87
CA SER A 124 24.00 -10.98 32.74
C SER A 124 24.10 -11.98 31.59
N PHE A 125 22.97 -12.27 30.95
CA PHE A 125 22.89 -13.20 29.83
C PHE A 125 22.20 -12.55 28.63
N PRO A 126 22.71 -12.73 27.40
CA PRO A 126 22.01 -12.28 26.21
C PRO A 126 20.81 -13.19 25.95
N PHE A 127 19.67 -12.58 25.69
CA PHE A 127 18.46 -13.23 25.23
C PHE A 127 18.17 -12.75 23.81
N LEU A 128 18.30 -13.66 22.84
CA LEU A 128 18.05 -13.36 21.45
C LEU A 128 16.59 -13.71 21.11
N VAL A 129 15.90 -12.81 20.41
CA VAL A 129 14.53 -13.06 19.94
C VAL A 129 14.51 -14.30 19.04
N GLY A 130 13.75 -15.32 19.45
CA GLY A 130 13.65 -16.61 18.74
C GLY A 130 14.72 -17.63 19.14
N ASP A 131 15.49 -17.38 20.19
CA ASP A 131 16.43 -18.35 20.76
C ASP A 131 15.67 -19.44 21.55
N ALA A 132 15.63 -20.65 20.98
CA ALA A 132 15.10 -21.85 21.63
C ALA A 132 16.20 -22.71 22.28
N THR A 133 17.46 -22.27 22.23
CA THR A 133 18.61 -23.02 22.77
C THR A 133 18.85 -22.74 24.25
N ASN A 134 18.30 -21.65 24.78
CA ASN A 134 18.37 -21.34 26.20
C ASN A 134 17.36 -22.21 26.98
N PRO A 135 17.81 -23.08 27.92
CA PRO A 135 16.92 -23.93 28.72
C PRO A 135 15.90 -23.15 29.55
N GLN A 136 16.16 -21.87 29.84
CA GLN A 136 15.28 -20.97 30.58
C GLN A 136 14.43 -20.07 29.67
N ALA A 137 14.48 -20.26 28.34
CA ALA A 137 13.73 -19.42 27.40
C ALA A 137 12.24 -19.39 27.73
N LEU A 138 11.66 -20.53 28.11
CA LEU A 138 10.26 -20.64 28.49
C LEU A 138 9.91 -19.82 29.74
N GLU A 139 10.79 -19.80 30.75
CA GLU A 139 10.59 -18.98 31.95
C GLU A 139 10.66 -17.50 31.60
N VAL A 140 11.67 -17.06 30.83
CA VAL A 140 11.81 -15.67 30.40
C VAL A 140 10.61 -15.20 29.59
N TYR A 141 10.08 -16.03 28.68
CA TYR A 141 8.85 -15.71 27.94
C TYR A 141 7.63 -15.56 28.88
N HIS A 142 7.56 -16.35 29.95
CA HIS A 142 6.48 -16.26 30.95
C HIS A 142 6.55 -14.97 31.81
N TRP A 143 7.72 -14.32 31.92
CA TRP A 143 7.87 -13.02 32.58
C TRP A 143 7.56 -11.81 31.67
N LEU A 144 7.39 -12.04 30.36
CA LEU A 144 7.18 -10.99 29.35
C LEU A 144 5.72 -10.87 28.86
N GLU A 145 4.83 -11.76 29.30
CA GLU A 145 3.36 -11.63 29.21
C GLU A 145 2.77 -10.96 30.45
#